data_AF-A0A2X0XCI9-F1
#
_entry.id   AF-A0A2X0XCI9-F1
#
_cell.length_a   1.000
_cell.length_b   1.000
_cell.length_c   1.000
_cell.angle_alpha   90.00
_cell.angle_beta   90.00
_cell.angle_gamma   90.00
#
_symmetry.space_group_name_H-M   'P 1'
#
loop_
_entity.id
_entity.type
_entity.pdbx_description
1 polymer ?
#
loop_
_entity_poly.entity_id
_entity_poly.type
_entity_poly.pdbx_seq_one_letter_code
_entity_poly.pdbx_strand_id
1 'polypeptide(L)' 'MNAKEITVNYTYLKKLPDFENIRVEAGITITVEPGQDVDELFNKAYASMKKQVKNGLNKYTEAR' A
#
# COMPACT_ATOMS: atom_id res chain seq x y z
N MET A 1 -12.56 -10.35 -17.29
CA MET A 1 -13.05 -9.18 -16.51
C MET A 1 -12.35 -7.95 -17.08
N ASN A 2 -13.09 -6.98 -17.62
CA ASN A 2 -12.50 -5.73 -18.15
C ASN A 2 -12.49 -4.67 -17.04
N ALA A 3 -11.61 -4.87 -16.05
CA ALA A 3 -11.37 -3.82 -15.07
C ALA A 3 -10.68 -2.65 -15.79
N LYS A 4 -11.14 -1.42 -15.59
CA LYS A 4 -10.53 -0.20 -16.16
C LYS A 4 -9.46 0.36 -15.24
N GLU A 5 -9.68 0.21 -13.93
CA GLU A 5 -8.79 0.65 -12.87
C GLU A 5 -8.86 -0.32 -11.70
N ILE A 6 -7.71 -0.47 -11.04
CA ILE A 6 -7.55 -1.20 -9.80
C ILE A 6 -6.97 -0.23 -8.79
N THR A 7 -7.78 0.12 -7.80
CA THR A 7 -7.33 0.91 -6.66
C THR A 7 -7.23 0.00 -5.45
N VAL A 8 -6.04 -0.10 -4.88
CA VAL A 8 -5.80 -0.84 -3.66
C VAL A 8 -5.31 0.16 -2.62
N ASN A 9 -5.95 0.16 -1.46
CA ASN A 9 -5.58 1.01 -0.33
C ASN A 9 -5.33 0.11 0.88
N TYR A 10 -4.17 0.30 1.52
CA TYR A 10 -3.83 -0.35 2.78
C TYR A 10 -3.57 0.71 3.85
N THR A 11 -4.30 0.57 4.94
CA THR A 11 -4.09 1.36 6.15
C THR A 11 -3.52 0.44 7.22
N TYR A 12 -2.30 0.72 7.66
CA TYR A 12 -1.73 0.08 8.84
C TYR A 12 -1.91 1.00 10.04
N LEU A 13 -2.61 0.50 11.05
CA LEU A 13 -2.82 1.19 12.32
C LEU A 13 -2.24 0.34 13.45
N LYS A 14 -1.24 0.88 14.15
CA LYS A 14 -0.72 0.29 15.39
C LYS A 14 -0.97 1.24 16.55
N LYS A 15 -1.74 0.77 17.53
CA LYS A 15 -1.97 1.48 18.79
C LYS A 15 -0.77 1.26 19.70
N LEU A 16 -0.15 2.34 20.18
CA LEU A 16 0.90 2.27 21.18
C LEU A 16 0.31 2.52 22.58
N PRO A 17 0.96 2.02 23.65
CA PRO A 17 0.48 2.18 25.02
C PRO A 17 0.52 3.63 25.53
N ASP A 18 1.25 4.53 24.86
CA ASP A 18 1.53 5.90 25.31
C ASP A 18 0.64 6.97 24.63
N PHE A 19 -0.61 6.64 24.28
CA PHE A 19 -1.54 7.50 23.51
C PHE A 19 -1.12 7.87 22.08
N GLU A 20 0.08 7.49 21.64
CA GLU A 20 0.49 7.60 20.24
C GLU A 20 -0.14 6.50 19.37
N ASN A 21 -0.60 6.87 18.18
CA ASN A 21 -1.08 5.92 17.18
C ASN A 21 -0.22 6.06 15.92
N ILE A 22 0.40 4.96 15.49
CA ILE A 22 1.08 4.93 14.21
C ILE A 22 0.03 4.61 13.16
N ARG A 23 -0.28 5.60 12.32
CA ARG A 23 -1.08 5.41 11.11
C ARG A 23 -0.18 5.56 9.89
N VAL A 24 -0.10 4.50 9.09
CA VAL A 24 0.56 4.53 7.79
C VAL A 24 -0.49 4.19 6.74
N GLU A 25 -0.74 5.13 5.85
CA GLU A 25 -1.64 4.98 4.72
C GLU A 25 -0.82 4.84 3.44
N ALA A 26 -1.07 3.78 2.68
CA ALA A 26 -0.47 3.57 1.38
C ALA A 26 -1.57 3.21 0.38
N GLY A 27 -1.53 3.86 -0.77
CA GLY A 27 -2.48 3.63 -1.85
C GLY A 27 -1.74 3.53 -3.18
N ILE A 28 -2.22 2.67 -4.06
CA ILE A 28 -1.79 2.65 -5.44
C ILE A 28 -3.01 2.46 -6.34
N THR A 29 -3.06 3.29 -7.37
CA THR A 29 -4.05 3.20 -8.44
C THR A 29 -3.32 2.76 -9.69
N ILE A 30 -3.80 1.68 -10.30
CA ILE A 30 -3.26 1.15 -11.55
C ILE A 30 -4.37 1.13 -12.58
N THR A 31 -4.14 1.80 -13.69
CA THR A 31 -4.99 1.70 -14.88
C THR A 31 -4.69 0.39 -15.59
N VAL A 32 -5.72 -0.39 -15.90
CA VAL A 32 -5.58 -1.66 -16.62
C VAL A 32 -5.88 -1.39 -18.09
N GLU A 33 -4.88 -1.61 -18.94
CA GLU A 33 -5.03 -1.50 -20.39
C GLU A 33 -5.53 -2.80 -21.00
N PRO A 34 -6.28 -2.75 -22.13
CA PRO A 34 -6.77 -3.95 -22.79
C PRO A 34 -5.61 -4.84 -23.26
N GLY A 35 -5.59 -6.07 -22.77
CA GLY A 35 -4.54 -7.06 -23.06
C GLY A 35 -3.48 -7.21 -21.96
N GLN A 36 -3.54 -6.41 -20.90
CA GLN A 36 -2.68 -6.61 -19.73
C GLN A 36 -3.25 -7.68 -18.79
N ASP A 37 -2.34 -8.47 -18.22
CA ASP A 37 -2.68 -9.43 -17.17
C ASP A 37 -2.93 -8.70 -15.85
N VAL A 38 -4.16 -8.81 -15.37
CA VAL A 38 -4.64 -8.14 -14.16
C VAL A 38 -3.94 -8.67 -12.90
N ASP A 39 -3.64 -9.96 -12.86
CA ASP A 39 -2.96 -10.59 -11.73
C ASP A 39 -1.51 -10.11 -11.61
N GLU A 40 -0.79 -9.97 -12.72
CA GLU A 40 0.55 -9.38 -12.72
C GLU A 40 0.56 -7.91 -12.28
N LEU A 41 -0.39 -7.11 -12.77
CA LEU A 41 -0.53 -5.71 -12.37
C LEU A 41 -0.81 -5.61 -10.88
N PHE A 42 -1.72 -6.43 -10.36
CA PHE A 42 -2.06 -6.48 -8.95
C PHE A 42 -0.85 -6.86 -8.09
N ASN A 43 -0.08 -7.88 -8.49
CA ASN A 43 1.12 -8.31 -7.77
C ASN A 43 2.20 -7.21 -7.72
N LYS A 44 2.39 -6.47 -8.83
CA LYS A 44 3.29 -5.30 -8.88
C LYS A 44 2.81 -4.16 -7.97
N ALA A 45 1.49 -3.90 -7.98
CA ALA A 45 0.83 -2.95 -7.10
C ALA A 45 1.13 -3.27 -5.64
N TYR A 46 0.85 -4.52 -5.26
CA TYR A 46 0.97 -5.02 -3.90
C TYR A 46 2.42 -5.00 -3.41
N ALA A 47 3.39 -5.41 -4.24
CA ALA A 47 4.80 -5.37 -3.91
C ALA A 47 5.30 -3.93 -3.65
N SER A 48 4.87 -2.98 -4.48
CA SER A 48 5.18 -1.55 -4.31
C SER A 48 4.57 -1.00 -3.04
N MET A 49 3.33 -1.38 -2.74
CA MET A 49 2.63 -0.92 -1.55
C MET A 49 3.22 -1.49 -0.26
N LYS A 50 3.61 -2.77 -0.25
CA LYS A 50 4.31 -3.40 0.88
C LYS A 50 5.60 -2.66 1.23
N LYS A 51 6.34 -2.20 0.21
CA LYS A 51 7.53 -1.35 0.41
C LYS A 51 7.16 0.01 1.02
N GLN A 52 6.09 0.66 0.56
CA GLN A 52 5.63 1.93 1.13
C GLN A 52 5.26 1.82 2.60
N VAL A 53 4.49 0.79 2.98
CA VAL A 53 4.12 0.55 4.37
C VAL A 53 5.36 0.27 5.23
N LYS A 54 6.26 -0.61 4.75
CA LYS A 54 7.50 -0.93 5.47
C LYS A 54 8.40 0.29 5.66
N ASN A 55 8.54 1.13 4.63
CA ASN A 55 9.30 2.37 4.72
C ASN A 55 8.63 3.39 5.66
N GLY A 56 7.30 3.50 5.65
CA GLY A 56 6.57 4.37 6.58
C GLY A 56 6.78 3.95 8.04
N LEU A 57 6.77 2.65 8.31
CA LEU A 57 7.06 2.10 9.63
C LEU A 57 8.52 2.27 10.05
N ASN A 58 9.47 2.05 9.13
CA ASN A 58 10.90 2.24 9.40
C ASN A 58 11.22 3.70 9.71
N LYS A 59 10.71 4.65 8.90
CA LYS A 59 10.88 6.09 9.17
C LYS A 59 10.36 6.50 10.54
N TYR A 60 9.22 5.95 10.96
CA TYR A 60 8.68 6.23 12.29
C TYR A 60 9.56 5.63 13.40
N THR A 61 10.23 4.50 13.13
CA THR A 61 11.13 3.84 14.08
C THR A 61 12.50 4.54 14.16
N GLU A 62 13.00 5.08 13.04
CA GLU A 62 14.27 5.82 12.96
C GLU A 62 14.15 7.29 13.42
N ALA A 63 12.94 7.87 13.40
CA ALA A 63 12.68 9.22 13.88
C ALA A 63 12.52 9.31 15.41
N ARG A 64 12.65 8.18 16.13
CA ARG A 64 12.54 8.06 17.58
C ARG A 64 13.89 7.70 18.17
#